data_AF-A0A7C6UQ14-F1
#
_entry.id   AF-A0A7C6UQ14-F1
#
_cell.length_a   1.000
_cell.length_b   1.000
_cell.length_c   1.000
_cell.angle_alpha   90.00
_cell.angle_beta   90.00
_cell.angle_gamma   90.00
#
_symmetry.space_group_name_H-M   'P 1'
#
loop_
_entity.id
_entity.type
_entity.pdbx_description
1 polymer ?
#
loop_
_entity_poly.entity_id
_entity_poly.type
_entity_poly.pdbx_seq_one_letter_code
_entity_poly.pdbx_strand_id
1 'polypeptide(L)' 'KYRKLLEDTPVMPVEKLAEKHLGVDLTKDEFWRDAVQLSINDAAEFLRLTEK' A
#
# COMPACT_ATOMS: atom_id res chain seq x y z
N LYS A 1 -12.58 -13.12 3.84
CA LYS A 1 -12.12 -11.81 3.32
C LYS A 1 -11.17 -12.02 2.13
N TYR A 2 -10.02 -12.69 2.31
CA TYR A 2 -9.06 -12.94 1.23
C TYR A 2 -9.61 -13.75 0.04
N ARG A 3 -10.37 -14.83 0.26
CA ARG A 3 -10.97 -15.62 -0.84
C ARG A 3 -11.81 -14.78 -1.82
N LYS A 4 -12.68 -13.91 -1.28
CA LYS A 4 -13.53 -13.02 -2.10
C LYS A 4 -12.70 -11.99 -2.87
N LEU A 5 -11.62 -11.50 -2.26
CA LEU A 5 -10.66 -10.63 -2.94
C LEU A 5 -10.03 -11.35 -4.15
N LEU A 6 -9.64 -12.61 -4.00
CA LEU A 6 -9.07 -13.40 -5.10
C LEU A 6 -10.10 -13.67 -6.21
N GLU A 7 -11.33 -14.03 -5.84
CA GLU A 7 -12.43 -14.26 -6.79
C GLU A 7 -12.77 -13.00 -7.61
N ASP A 8 -12.72 -11.82 -6.98
CA ASP A 8 -13.02 -10.55 -7.63
C ASP A 8 -11.83 -9.96 -8.42
N THR A 9 -10.60 -10.40 -8.15
CA THR A 9 -9.37 -9.88 -8.79
C THR A 9 -9.41 -9.87 -10.33
N PRO A 10 -9.84 -10.94 -11.03
CA PRO A 10 -9.83 -10.97 -12.49
C PRO A 10 -11.02 -10.27 -13.16
N VAL A 11 -12.05 -9.87 -12.39
CA VAL A 11 -13.33 -9.41 -12.95
C VAL A 11 -13.64 -7.93 -12.70
N MET A 12 -12.74 -7.19 -12.02
CA MET A 12 -12.92 -5.76 -11.80
C MET A 12 -11.60 -4.99 -11.76
N PRO A 13 -11.62 -3.66 -12.01
CA PRO A 13 -10.43 -2.82 -11.89
C PRO A 13 -9.82 -2.86 -10.48
N VAL A 14 -8.50 -2.73 -10.41
CA VAL A 14 -7.75 -2.85 -9.15
C VAL A 14 -8.14 -1.78 -8.13
N GLU A 15 -8.44 -0.56 -8.59
CA GLU A 15 -8.89 0.55 -7.73
C GLU A 15 -10.21 0.17 -7.04
N LYS A 16 -11.14 -0.43 -7.80
CA LYS A 16 -12.43 -0.89 -7.27
C LYS A 16 -12.28 -2.12 -6.38
N LEU A 17 -11.35 -3.01 -6.68
CA LEU A 17 -11.02 -4.16 -5.84
C LEU A 17 -10.49 -3.71 -4.47
N ALA A 18 -9.55 -2.75 -4.46
CA ALA A 18 -8.95 -2.22 -3.24
C ALA A 18 -9.97 -1.44 -2.40
N GLU A 19 -10.79 -0.59 -3.03
CA GLU A 19 -11.87 0.12 -2.35
C GLU A 19 -12.84 -0.88 -1.68
N LYS A 20 -13.26 -1.90 -2.42
CA LYS A 20 -14.24 -2.90 -1.96
C LYS A 20 -13.72 -3.80 -0.83
N HIS A 21 -12.48 -4.27 -0.90
CA HIS A 21 -11.96 -5.32 0.00
C HIS A 21 -10.97 -4.83 1.05
N LEU A 22 -10.28 -3.71 0.78
CA LEU A 22 -9.26 -3.14 1.64
C LEU A 22 -9.69 -1.78 2.23
N GLY A 23 -10.74 -1.15 1.69
CA GLY A 23 -11.26 0.13 2.17
C GLY A 23 -10.33 1.30 1.88
N VAL A 24 -9.47 1.17 0.87
CA VAL A 24 -8.49 2.19 0.47
C VAL A 24 -8.78 2.69 -0.95
N ASP A 25 -8.52 3.96 -1.20
CA ASP A 25 -8.64 4.58 -2.51
C ASP A 25 -7.25 4.72 -3.16
N LEU A 26 -6.98 3.91 -4.18
CA LEU A 26 -5.70 3.91 -4.90
C LEU A 26 -5.53 5.13 -5.82
N THR A 27 -6.60 5.89 -6.09
CA THR A 27 -6.57 7.08 -6.95
C THR A 27 -6.04 8.32 -6.22
N LYS A 28 -5.91 8.21 -4.89
CA LYS A 28 -5.47 9.26 -3.99
C LYS A 28 -3.97 9.16 -3.76
N ASP A 29 -3.28 10.29 -3.85
CA ASP A 29 -1.84 10.35 -3.65
C ASP A 29 -1.45 10.09 -2.19
N GLU A 30 -2.35 10.31 -1.23
CA GLU A 30 -2.16 9.95 0.18
C GLU A 30 -1.84 8.46 0.35
N PHE A 31 -2.54 7.55 -0.35
CA PHE A 31 -2.27 6.11 -0.25
C PHE A 31 -0.82 5.78 -0.60
N TRP A 32 -0.31 6.38 -1.67
CA TRP A 32 1.05 6.12 -2.16
C TRP A 32 2.11 6.78 -1.29
N ARG A 33 1.84 7.97 -0.74
CA ARG A 33 2.71 8.62 0.25
C ARG A 33 2.89 7.74 1.47
N ASP A 34 1.79 7.23 2.01
CA ASP A 34 1.80 6.36 3.19
C ASP A 34 2.53 5.03 2.91
N ALA A 35 2.31 4.44 1.73
CA ALA A 35 2.98 3.20 1.33
C ALA A 35 4.51 3.34 1.25
N VAL A 36 5.00 4.47 0.74
CA VAL A 36 6.44 4.73 0.59
C VAL A 36 7.09 5.19 1.90
N GLN A 37 6.32 5.79 2.82
CA GLN A 37 6.82 6.31 4.09
C GLN A 37 7.56 5.24 4.92
N LEU A 38 7.11 3.98 4.86
CA LEU A 38 7.79 2.86 5.54
C LEU A 38 9.24 2.72 5.05
N SER A 39 9.45 2.69 3.74
CA SER A 39 10.79 2.58 3.16
C SER A 39 11.67 3.79 3.46
N ILE A 40 11.08 4.99 3.54
CA ILE A 40 11.79 6.21 3.94
C ILE A 40 12.27 6.10 5.38
N ASN A 41 11.41 5.61 6.28
CA ASN A 41 11.76 5.44 7.69
C ASN A 41 12.90 4.43 7.84
N ASP A 42 12.85 3.32 7.11
CA ASP A 42 13.91 2.30 7.12
C ASP A 42 15.25 2.87 6.61
N ALA A 43 15.23 3.67 5.54
CA ALA A 43 16.42 4.33 5.01
C ALA A 43 17.00 5.35 6.00
N ALA A 44 16.14 6.14 6.66
CA ALA A 44 16.56 7.10 7.68
C ALA A 44 17.20 6.40 8.89
N GLU A 45 16.60 5.29 9.35
CA GLU A 45 17.14 4.48 10.43
C GLU A 45 18.49 3.87 10.07
N PHE A 46 18.64 3.38 8.84
CA PHE A 46 19.92 2.88 8.34
C PHE A 46 21.02 3.95 8.40
N LEU A 47 20.74 5.15 7.86
CA LEU A 47 21.71 6.27 7.89
C LEU A 47 22.12 6.61 9.32
N ARG A 48 21.15 6.69 10.24
CA ARG A 48 21.39 6.96 11.67
C ARG A 48 22.30 5.91 12.31
N LEU A 49 22.20 4.64 11.89
CA LEU A 49 23.07 3.57 12.38
C LEU A 49 24.50 3.65 11.81
N THR A 50 24.67 4.22 10.61
CA THR A 50 25.98 4.35 9.95
C THR A 50 26.79 5.56 10.39
N GLU A 51 26.18 6.54 11.05
CA GLU A 51 26.86 7.75 11.57
C GLU A 51 27.55 7.52 12.94
N LYS A 52 27.91 6.28 13.26
CA LYS A 52 28.61 5.89 14.49
C LYS A 52 30.02 5.35 14.24
#